data_AF-A0A2E4C6J0-F1
#
_entry.id   AF-A0A2E4C6J0-F1
#
_cell.length_a   1.000
_cell.length_b   1.000
_cell.length_c   1.000
_cell.angle_alpha   90.00
_cell.angle_beta   90.00
_cell.angle_gamma   90.00
#
_symmetry.space_group_name_H-M   'P 1'
#
loop_
_entity.id
_entity.type
_entity.pdbx_description
1 polymer ?
#
loop_
_entity_poly.entity_id
_entity_poly.type
_entity_poly.pdbx_seq_one_letter_code
_entity_poly.pdbx_strand_id
1 'polypeptide(L)'
;MAKGFEVDLVQPLYDEIISPGEVIKLTIDGEMALGGSLREPGTRAVLIVSGGPVPRSVPQLGGLDLGAAERALDSVQLSLARPLTYEISESVPEGAVIRQSLSPGLLAERGSQVSLTLSAGPDRREVPDMRGLSVMEARERLIEVGLKVEDVTGEGELVQATEPPAGTMLAPNSAVVLWVPSD
;
A
#
# COMPACT_ATOMS: atom_id res chain seq x y z
N MET A 1 9.04 -43.83 -1.46
CA MET A 1 9.80 -44.54 -0.40
C MET A 1 11.23 -44.72 -0.87
N ALA A 2 12.21 -44.20 -0.13
CA ALA A 2 13.63 -44.34 -0.46
C ALA A 2 14.02 -45.83 -0.46
N LYS A 3 14.86 -46.26 -1.41
CA LYS A 3 15.31 -47.65 -1.60
C LYS A 3 16.29 -48.12 -0.49
N GLY A 4 15.97 -47.87 0.78
CA GLY A 4 16.81 -48.21 1.93
C GLY A 4 17.91 -47.20 2.26
N PHE A 5 17.87 -45.97 1.72
CA PHE A 5 18.76 -44.88 2.13
C PHE A 5 18.20 -44.12 3.33
N GLU A 6 19.07 -43.68 4.24
CA GLU A 6 18.78 -42.61 5.19
C GLU A 6 19.08 -41.27 4.51
N VAL A 7 18.14 -40.33 4.56
CA VAL A 7 18.26 -39.03 3.88
C VAL A 7 18.30 -37.91 4.91
N ASP A 8 19.39 -37.16 4.90
CA ASP A 8 19.52 -35.91 5.64
C ASP A 8 19.35 -34.73 4.68
N LEU A 9 18.45 -33.80 5.05
CA LEU A 9 18.27 -32.52 4.38
C LEU A 9 19.10 -31.47 5.13
N VAL A 10 20.05 -30.86 4.43
CA VAL A 10 20.81 -29.71 4.95
C VAL A 10 20.09 -28.42 4.51
N GLN A 11 20.30 -27.33 5.27
CA GLN A 11 19.72 -26.01 4.98
C GLN A 11 19.79 -25.67 3.48
N PRO A 12 18.72 -25.08 2.92
CA PRO A 12 18.66 -24.81 1.49
C PRO A 12 19.79 -23.87 1.08
N LEU A 13 20.45 -24.20 -0.03
CA LEU A 13 21.32 -23.26 -0.72
C LEU A 13 20.42 -22.38 -1.60
N TYR A 14 20.50 -21.05 -1.45
CA TYR A 14 19.79 -20.15 -2.35
C TYR A 14 20.50 -20.13 -3.71
N ASP A 15 19.71 -20.30 -4.77
CA ASP A 15 20.17 -20.35 -6.14
C ASP A 15 19.20 -19.53 -7.02
N GLU A 16 19.71 -18.58 -7.79
CA GLU A 16 18.90 -17.68 -8.62
C GLU A 16 18.37 -18.35 -9.90
N ILE A 17 18.83 -19.57 -10.21
CA ILE A 17 18.53 -20.31 -11.45
C ILE A 17 17.70 -21.57 -11.14
N ILE A 18 18.04 -22.28 -10.07
CA ILE A 18 17.43 -23.56 -9.72
C ILE A 18 16.16 -23.32 -8.90
N SER A 19 15.03 -23.90 -9.32
CA SER A 19 13.73 -23.66 -8.68
C SER A 19 13.70 -24.22 -7.26
N PRO A 20 12.92 -23.61 -6.33
CA PRO A 20 12.78 -24.14 -4.98
C PRO A 20 12.41 -25.62 -4.95
N GLY A 21 13.12 -26.39 -4.12
CA GLY A 21 12.89 -27.83 -3.95
C GLY A 21 13.62 -28.73 -4.95
N GLU A 22 14.26 -28.19 -5.98
CA GLU A 22 15.13 -28.99 -6.87
C GLU A 22 16.45 -29.33 -6.17
N VAL A 23 16.99 -30.51 -6.46
CA VAL A 23 18.25 -30.99 -5.85
C VAL A 23 19.43 -30.32 -6.55
N ILE A 24 20.21 -29.55 -5.79
CA ILE A 24 21.45 -28.91 -6.26
C ILE A 24 22.60 -29.90 -6.18
N LYS A 25 22.68 -30.64 -5.08
CA LYS A 25 23.79 -31.56 -4.82
C LYS A 25 23.32 -32.78 -4.03
N LEU A 26 23.77 -33.94 -4.46
CA LEU A 26 23.70 -35.19 -3.70
C LEU A 26 25.11 -35.57 -3.28
N THR A 27 25.31 -35.79 -1.98
CA THR A 27 26.54 -36.39 -1.47
C THR A 27 26.26 -37.67 -0.70
N ILE A 28 27.14 -38.65 -0.85
CA ILE A 28 27.12 -39.91 -0.11
C ILE A 28 28.48 -40.04 0.57
N ASP A 29 28.49 -40.27 1.88
CA ASP A 29 29.73 -40.36 2.68
C ASP A 29 30.68 -39.15 2.51
N GLY A 30 30.13 -37.96 2.27
CA GLY A 30 30.88 -36.71 2.07
C GLY A 30 31.36 -36.47 0.63
N GLU A 31 31.16 -37.42 -0.29
CA GLU A 31 31.57 -37.32 -1.69
C GLU A 31 30.37 -37.07 -2.61
N MET A 32 30.60 -36.31 -3.70
CA MET A 32 29.56 -36.05 -4.70
C MET A 32 29.16 -37.34 -5.41
N ALA A 33 27.87 -37.65 -5.38
CA ALA A 33 27.34 -38.86 -5.98
C ALA A 33 26.38 -38.50 -7.12
N LEU A 34 26.58 -39.14 -8.28
CA LEU A 34 25.61 -39.17 -9.37
C LEU A 34 24.79 -40.46 -9.26
N GLY A 35 23.53 -40.43 -9.71
CA GLY A 35 22.66 -41.60 -9.67
C GLY A 35 23.24 -42.79 -10.45
N GLY A 36 22.93 -44.02 -10.02
CA GLY A 36 23.24 -45.26 -10.76
C GLY A 36 24.22 -46.20 -10.07
N SER A 37 24.92 -45.78 -9.02
CA SER A 37 25.80 -46.67 -8.24
C SER A 37 25.00 -47.46 -7.21
N LEU A 38 25.21 -48.79 -7.16
CA LEU A 38 24.68 -49.63 -6.08
C LEU A 38 25.35 -49.23 -4.75
N ARG A 39 24.55 -49.10 -3.69
CA ARG A 39 25.03 -48.79 -2.34
C ARG A 39 24.38 -49.76 -1.35
N GLU A 40 25.04 -49.95 -0.22
CA GLU A 40 24.49 -50.79 0.84
C GLU A 40 23.25 -50.14 1.48
N PRO A 41 22.24 -50.93 1.88
CA PRO A 41 21.13 -50.41 2.67
C PRO A 41 21.63 -49.73 3.96
N GLY A 42 21.01 -48.61 4.34
CA GLY A 42 21.41 -47.78 5.48
C GLY A 42 22.47 -46.73 5.16
N THR A 43 23.00 -46.69 3.93
CA THR A 43 23.91 -45.62 3.49
C THR A 43 23.25 -44.26 3.65
N ARG A 44 23.98 -43.29 4.20
CA ARG A 44 23.51 -41.92 4.36
C ARG A 44 23.73 -41.10 3.09
N ALA A 45 22.64 -40.54 2.60
CA ALA A 45 22.63 -39.58 1.51
C ALA A 45 22.29 -38.20 2.07
N VAL A 46 23.10 -37.20 1.74
CA VAL A 46 22.79 -35.81 2.03
C VAL A 46 22.32 -35.15 0.75
N LEU A 47 21.10 -34.61 0.78
CA LEU A 47 20.57 -33.79 -0.29
C LEU A 47 20.64 -32.32 0.09
N ILE A 48 21.26 -31.54 -0.79
CA ILE A 48 21.17 -30.08 -0.78
C ILE A 48 20.13 -29.71 -1.82
N VAL A 49 19.04 -29.11 -1.37
CA VAL A 49 17.96 -28.62 -2.23
C VAL A 49 18.04 -27.11 -2.37
N SER A 50 17.59 -26.60 -3.51
CA SER A 50 17.50 -25.17 -3.76
C SER A 50 16.41 -24.55 -2.90
N GLY A 51 16.75 -23.41 -2.29
CA GLY A 51 15.79 -22.49 -1.67
C GLY A 51 15.17 -21.51 -2.66
N GLY A 52 15.56 -21.56 -3.94
CA GLY A 52 15.28 -20.53 -4.94
C GLY A 52 16.13 -19.26 -4.75
N PRO A 53 15.74 -18.15 -5.41
CA PRO A 53 16.42 -16.87 -5.28
C PRO A 53 16.54 -16.41 -3.82
N VAL A 54 17.60 -15.66 -3.52
CA VAL A 54 17.79 -15.11 -2.18
C VAL A 54 16.59 -14.20 -1.83
N PRO A 55 15.89 -14.43 -0.71
CA PRO A 55 14.79 -13.57 -0.29
C PRO A 55 15.20 -12.11 -0.17
N ARG A 56 14.27 -11.21 -0.47
CA ARG A 56 14.44 -9.76 -0.46
C ARG A 56 13.87 -9.20 0.84
N SER A 57 14.64 -8.36 1.53
CA SER A 57 14.14 -7.69 2.72
C SER A 57 13.22 -6.55 2.31
N VAL A 58 12.01 -6.54 2.86
CA VAL A 58 11.00 -5.52 2.58
C VAL A 58 11.42 -4.18 3.21
N PRO A 59 11.52 -3.07 2.45
CA PRO A 59 11.89 -1.77 2.98
C PRO A 59 10.78 -1.13 3.84
N GLN A 60 11.15 -0.14 4.64
CA GLN A 60 10.21 0.77 5.29
C GLN A 60 9.78 1.84 4.28
N LEU A 61 8.49 1.87 3.94
CA LEU A 61 7.94 2.79 2.93
C LEU A 61 7.06 3.89 3.52
N GLY A 62 6.62 3.76 4.77
CA GLY A 62 5.76 4.74 5.42
C GLY A 62 6.35 6.16 5.39
N GLY A 63 5.53 7.13 4.98
CA GLY A 63 5.90 8.54 4.86
C GLY A 63 6.63 8.92 3.56
N LEU A 64 7.06 7.95 2.74
CA LEU A 64 7.61 8.24 1.42
C LEU A 64 6.50 8.66 0.44
N ASP A 65 6.84 9.48 -0.54
CA ASP A 65 6.00 9.67 -1.73
C ASP A 65 6.00 8.41 -2.61
N LEU A 66 5.01 8.28 -3.50
CA LEU A 66 4.85 7.11 -4.37
C LEU A 66 6.11 6.79 -5.19
N GLY A 67 6.78 7.80 -5.76
CA GLY A 67 7.95 7.59 -6.61
C GLY A 67 9.19 7.19 -5.80
N ALA A 68 9.34 7.67 -4.58
CA ALA A 68 10.35 7.21 -3.65
C ALA A 68 10.07 5.77 -3.17
N ALA A 69 8.82 5.43 -2.89
CA ALA A 69 8.42 4.09 -2.47
C ALA A 69 8.64 3.04 -3.59
N GLU A 70 8.28 3.36 -4.83
CA GLU A 70 8.50 2.49 -5.99
C GLU A 70 10.00 2.23 -6.21
N ARG A 71 10.84 3.27 -6.18
CA ARG A 71 12.30 3.11 -6.27
C ARG A 71 12.88 2.27 -5.14
N ALA A 72 12.36 2.39 -3.92
CA ALA A 72 12.81 1.59 -2.78
C ALA A 72 12.49 0.11 -2.99
N LEU A 73 11.31 -0.22 -3.51
CA LEU A 73 10.92 -1.59 -3.87
C LEU A 73 11.79 -2.16 -5.00
N ASP A 74 11.98 -1.38 -6.07
CA ASP A 74 12.80 -1.78 -7.22
C ASP A 74 14.25 -2.09 -6.82
N SER A 75 14.81 -1.30 -5.90
CA SER A 75 16.19 -1.47 -5.41
C SER A 75 16.44 -2.83 -4.74
N VAL A 76 15.37 -3.43 -4.20
CA VAL A 76 15.40 -4.76 -3.59
C VAL A 76 14.69 -5.81 -4.45
N GLN A 77 14.38 -5.50 -5.71
CA GLN A 77 13.70 -6.41 -6.65
C GLN A 77 12.35 -6.92 -6.13
N LEU A 78 11.63 -6.06 -5.41
CA LEU A 78 10.21 -6.22 -5.09
C LEU A 78 9.40 -5.33 -6.03
N SER A 79 8.12 -5.65 -6.21
CA SER A 79 7.26 -4.94 -7.16
C SER A 79 6.14 -4.19 -6.44
N LEU A 80 5.76 -3.02 -6.94
CA LEU A 80 4.58 -2.31 -6.47
C LEU A 80 3.30 -2.95 -7.02
N ALA A 81 2.39 -3.34 -6.14
CA ALA A 81 1.08 -3.86 -6.52
C ALA A 81 0.15 -2.73 -7.01
N ARG A 82 -0.72 -3.04 -7.97
CA ARG A 82 -1.79 -2.15 -8.45
C ARG A 82 -3.14 -2.87 -8.36
N PRO A 83 -4.26 -2.14 -8.17
CA PRO A 83 -4.37 -0.70 -8.00
C PRO A 83 -3.84 -0.21 -6.64
N LEU A 84 -3.58 1.10 -6.53
CA LEU A 84 -3.28 1.74 -5.24
C LEU A 84 -4.58 2.00 -4.47
N THR A 85 -4.51 1.93 -3.15
CA THR A 85 -5.59 2.34 -2.26
C THR A 85 -5.30 3.72 -1.68
N TYR A 86 -6.35 4.49 -1.41
CA TYR A 86 -6.24 5.82 -0.81
C TYR A 86 -7.11 5.90 0.42
N GLU A 87 -6.58 6.49 1.48
CA GLU A 87 -7.28 6.72 2.74
C GLU A 87 -7.14 8.19 3.15
N ILE A 88 -8.21 8.78 3.68
CA ILE A 88 -8.18 10.13 4.23
C ILE A 88 -7.25 10.15 5.44
N SER A 89 -6.41 11.17 5.53
CA SER A 89 -5.54 11.38 6.69
C SER A 89 -5.36 12.86 6.99
N GLU A 90 -5.70 13.26 8.21
CA GLU A 90 -5.46 14.63 8.69
C GLU A 90 -3.97 14.89 9.00
N SER A 91 -3.16 13.84 9.18
CA SER A 91 -1.77 13.94 9.63
C SER A 91 -0.73 13.56 8.58
N VAL A 92 -1.10 12.75 7.59
CA VAL A 92 -0.19 12.30 6.54
C VAL A 92 -0.42 13.14 5.27
N PRO A 93 0.62 13.78 4.70
CA PRO A 93 0.49 14.56 3.48
C PRO A 93 -0.10 13.74 2.32
N GLU A 94 -0.91 14.38 1.48
CA GLU A 94 -1.46 13.75 0.27
C GLU A 94 -0.35 13.11 -0.58
N GLY A 95 -0.61 11.89 -1.07
CA GLY A 95 0.32 11.12 -1.89
C GLY A 95 1.43 10.39 -1.13
N ALA A 96 1.57 10.60 0.19
CA ALA A 96 2.52 9.84 1.01
C ALA A 96 1.95 8.49 1.45
N VAL A 97 2.82 7.49 1.62
CA VAL A 97 2.44 6.14 2.05
C VAL A 97 1.98 6.14 3.51
N ILE A 98 0.73 5.72 3.73
CA ILE A 98 0.16 5.46 5.05
C ILE A 98 0.49 4.03 5.50
N ARG A 99 0.34 3.05 4.59
CA ARG A 99 0.44 1.63 4.92
C ARG A 99 1.02 0.82 3.76
N GLN A 100 1.75 -0.22 4.11
CA GLN A 100 2.24 -1.26 3.19
C GLN A 100 1.71 -2.63 3.62
N SER A 101 1.48 -3.55 2.67
CA SER A 101 0.95 -4.89 2.97
C SER A 101 1.96 -5.83 3.63
N LEU A 102 3.24 -5.71 3.27
CA LEU A 102 4.32 -6.52 3.82
C LEU A 102 5.07 -5.72 4.87
N SER A 103 5.26 -6.28 6.06
CA SER A 103 5.96 -5.59 7.14
C SER A 103 7.42 -5.29 6.78
N PRO A 104 7.94 -4.11 7.14
CA PRO A 104 9.35 -3.79 7.01
C PRO A 104 10.24 -4.86 7.66
N GLY A 105 11.34 -5.22 6.99
CA GLY A 105 12.28 -6.26 7.42
C GLY A 105 11.85 -7.70 7.11
N LEU A 106 10.60 -7.93 6.71
CA LEU A 106 10.14 -9.25 6.26
C LEU A 106 11.01 -9.74 5.08
N LEU A 107 11.37 -11.03 5.08
CA LEU A 107 12.00 -11.67 3.94
C LEU A 107 10.91 -12.17 2.98
N ALA A 108 10.80 -11.53 1.83
CA ALA A 108 9.85 -11.86 0.79
C ALA A 108 10.56 -12.50 -0.41
N GLU A 109 9.83 -13.28 -1.20
CA GLU A 109 10.38 -13.82 -2.45
C GLU A 109 10.68 -12.69 -3.44
N ARG A 110 11.68 -12.90 -4.30
CA ARG A 110 12.00 -11.97 -5.37
C ARG A 110 10.76 -11.73 -6.24
N GLY A 111 10.46 -10.47 -6.56
CA GLY A 111 9.30 -10.08 -7.34
C GLY A 111 7.97 -10.10 -6.59
N SER A 112 7.97 -10.38 -5.28
CA SER A 112 6.76 -10.27 -4.46
C SER A 112 6.15 -8.88 -4.58
N GLN A 113 4.82 -8.83 -4.62
CA GLN A 113 4.08 -7.59 -4.76
C GLN A 113 3.79 -6.97 -3.38
N VAL A 114 4.07 -5.68 -3.25
CA VAL A 114 3.74 -4.87 -2.07
C VAL A 114 2.63 -3.89 -2.45
N SER A 115 1.46 -4.01 -1.82
CA SER A 115 0.39 -3.03 -1.99
C SER A 115 0.56 -1.89 -0.99
N LEU A 116 0.26 -0.68 -1.46
CA LEU A 116 0.39 0.55 -0.68
C LEU A 116 -0.97 1.23 -0.56
N THR A 117 -1.28 1.69 0.65
CA THR A 117 -2.29 2.73 0.88
C THR A 117 -1.57 4.07 0.94
N LEU A 118 -1.96 5.00 0.08
CA LEU A 118 -1.50 6.39 0.11
C LEU A 118 -2.51 7.28 0.83
N SER A 119 -2.05 8.42 1.32
CA SER A 119 -2.92 9.46 1.85
C SER A 119 -3.64 10.18 0.72
N ALA A 120 -4.96 10.31 0.85
CA ALA A 120 -5.77 11.25 0.07
C ALA A 120 -5.68 12.68 0.61
N GLY A 121 -4.87 12.90 1.65
CA GLY A 121 -4.86 14.13 2.42
C GLY A 121 -6.05 14.24 3.37
N PRO A 122 -6.20 15.40 4.01
CA PRO A 122 -7.31 15.69 4.92
C PRO A 122 -8.69 15.68 4.22
N ASP A 123 -9.77 15.37 4.94
CA ASP A 123 -11.12 15.49 4.36
C ASP A 123 -11.44 16.98 4.20
N ARG A 124 -11.75 17.39 2.96
CA ARG A 124 -12.05 18.78 2.62
C ARG A 124 -13.28 18.85 1.73
N ARG A 125 -14.15 19.81 2.03
CA ARG A 125 -15.39 20.14 1.32
C ARG A 125 -15.25 21.52 0.71
N GLU A 126 -15.50 21.63 -0.57
CA GLU A 126 -15.48 22.92 -1.26
C GLU A 126 -16.77 23.70 -0.95
N VAL A 127 -16.64 24.99 -0.63
CA VAL A 127 -17.80 25.90 -0.54
C VAL A 127 -18.36 26.11 -1.95
N PRO A 128 -19.61 25.70 -2.23
CA PRO A 128 -20.18 25.83 -3.57
C PRO A 128 -20.43 27.30 -3.94
N ASP A 129 -20.40 27.64 -5.23
CA ASP A 129 -20.99 28.92 -5.68
C ASP A 129 -22.52 28.82 -5.58
N MET A 130 -23.09 29.71 -4.78
CA MET A 130 -24.52 29.77 -4.47
C MET A 130 -25.11 31.15 -4.78
N ARG A 131 -24.37 32.01 -5.49
CA ARG A 131 -24.84 33.35 -5.83
C ARG A 131 -26.10 33.28 -6.70
N GLY A 132 -27.12 34.03 -6.32
CA GLY A 132 -28.42 34.07 -6.98
C GLY A 132 -29.36 32.92 -6.58
N LEU A 133 -28.92 31.98 -5.75
CA LEU A 133 -29.81 30.98 -5.16
C LEU A 133 -30.61 31.57 -4.00
N SER A 134 -31.79 31.03 -3.75
CA SER A 134 -32.52 31.33 -2.52
C SER A 134 -31.77 30.79 -1.29
N VAL A 135 -32.00 31.39 -0.13
CA VAL A 135 -31.43 30.91 1.15
C VAL A 135 -31.73 29.42 1.41
N MET A 136 -32.92 28.96 1.00
CA MET A 136 -33.32 27.56 1.14
C MET A 136 -32.50 26.63 0.24
N GLU A 137 -32.36 26.95 -1.04
CA GLU A 137 -31.55 26.17 -1.99
C GLU A 137 -30.07 26.17 -1.59
N ALA A 138 -29.55 27.31 -1.14
CA ALA A 138 -28.17 27.40 -0.64
C ALA A 138 -27.95 26.51 0.60
N ARG A 139 -28.92 26.45 1.51
CA ARG A 139 -28.87 25.54 2.67
C ARG A 139 -28.81 24.08 2.25
N GLU A 140 -29.67 23.67 1.32
CA GLU A 140 -29.66 22.29 0.79
C GLU A 140 -28.33 21.96 0.13
N ARG A 141 -27.80 22.89 -0.66
CA ARG A 141 -26.51 22.74 -1.34
C ARG A 141 -25.35 22.56 -0.37
N LEU A 142 -25.34 23.29 0.74
CA LEU A 142 -24.35 23.11 1.79
C LEU A 142 -24.47 21.75 2.48
N ILE A 143 -25.69 21.28 2.75
CA ILE A 143 -25.92 19.96 3.34
C ILE A 143 -25.42 18.83 2.41
N GLU A 144 -25.68 18.94 1.10
CA GLU A 144 -25.19 17.97 0.10
C GLU A 144 -23.67 17.79 0.13
N VAL A 145 -22.93 18.88 0.33
CA VAL A 145 -21.46 18.85 0.42
C VAL A 145 -20.95 18.60 1.84
N GLY A 146 -21.85 18.40 2.82
CA GLY A 146 -21.48 18.15 4.22
C GLY A 146 -20.97 19.39 4.97
N LEU A 147 -21.44 20.57 4.58
CA LEU A 147 -21.25 21.85 5.26
C LEU A 147 -22.56 22.31 5.90
N LYS A 148 -22.50 23.35 6.75
CA LYS A 148 -23.68 23.90 7.42
C LYS A 148 -23.77 25.42 7.26
N VAL A 149 -25.00 25.93 7.27
CA VAL A 149 -25.24 27.38 7.42
C VAL A 149 -25.03 27.75 8.88
N GLU A 150 -24.14 28.71 9.15
CA GLU A 150 -24.00 29.31 10.49
C GLU A 150 -25.07 30.37 10.71
N ASP A 151 -25.16 31.32 9.79
CA ASP A 151 -26.04 32.48 9.86
C ASP A 151 -26.41 32.98 8.47
N VAL A 152 -27.47 33.77 8.39
CA VAL A 152 -27.90 34.49 7.20
C VAL A 152 -27.95 35.97 7.54
N THR A 153 -27.09 36.76 6.91
CA THR A 153 -26.98 38.19 7.17
C THR A 153 -27.64 39.00 6.05
N GLY A 154 -28.58 39.87 6.42
CA GLY A 154 -29.36 40.72 5.51
C GLY A 154 -30.86 40.39 5.55
N GLU A 155 -31.66 41.04 4.70
CA GLU A 155 -33.12 40.88 4.65
C GLU A 155 -33.63 40.38 3.28
N GLY A 156 -32.75 40.32 2.27
CA GLY A 156 -33.07 39.83 0.93
C GLY A 156 -33.27 38.31 0.83
N GLU A 157 -33.77 37.86 -0.31
CA GLU A 157 -34.11 36.45 -0.53
C GLU A 157 -32.99 35.63 -1.18
N LEU A 158 -32.12 36.29 -1.96
CA LEU A 158 -31.11 35.66 -2.79
C LEU A 158 -29.70 35.86 -2.23
N VAL A 159 -28.92 34.79 -2.19
CA VAL A 159 -27.52 34.82 -1.76
C VAL A 159 -26.70 35.66 -2.72
N GLN A 160 -25.99 36.65 -2.19
CA GLN A 160 -25.05 37.48 -2.94
C GLN A 160 -23.60 37.00 -2.77
N ALA A 161 -23.27 36.56 -1.55
CA ALA A 161 -21.94 36.08 -1.20
C ALA A 161 -22.00 35.09 -0.04
N THR A 162 -20.88 34.40 0.18
CA THR A 162 -20.67 33.50 1.31
C THR A 162 -19.40 33.89 2.04
N GLU A 163 -19.36 33.64 3.35
CA GLU A 163 -18.12 33.69 4.13
C GLU A 163 -17.94 32.34 4.85
N PRO A 164 -16.88 31.58 4.55
CA PRO A 164 -15.84 31.83 3.53
C PRO A 164 -16.37 31.85 2.08
N PRO A 165 -15.65 32.45 1.11
CA PRO A 165 -16.10 32.56 -0.27
C PRO A 165 -16.14 31.21 -0.99
N ALA A 166 -16.92 31.14 -2.07
CA ALA A 166 -16.98 29.97 -2.96
C ALA A 166 -15.58 29.52 -3.42
N GLY A 167 -15.38 28.20 -3.52
CA GLY A 167 -14.08 27.59 -3.82
C GLY A 167 -13.18 27.36 -2.60
N THR A 168 -13.56 27.87 -1.42
CA THR A 168 -12.79 27.62 -0.19
C THR A 168 -12.92 26.15 0.23
N MET A 169 -11.81 25.52 0.61
CA MET A 169 -11.78 24.15 1.11
C MET A 169 -11.89 24.13 2.65
N LEU A 170 -12.95 23.54 3.17
CA LEU A 170 -13.25 23.48 4.60
C LEU A 170 -13.30 22.05 5.12
N ALA A 171 -13.11 21.85 6.43
CA ALA A 171 -13.34 20.54 7.03
C ALA A 171 -14.84 20.18 7.01
N PRO A 172 -15.21 18.90 7.06
CA PRO A 172 -16.61 18.48 7.18
C PRO A 172 -17.32 19.16 8.35
N ASN A 173 -18.59 19.49 8.16
CA ASN A 173 -19.46 20.20 9.11
C ASN A 173 -18.99 21.62 9.47
N SER A 174 -18.04 22.19 8.72
CA SER A 174 -17.69 23.60 8.87
C SER A 174 -18.85 24.51 8.50
N ALA A 175 -18.87 25.68 9.12
CA ALA A 175 -19.95 26.64 9.02
C ALA A 175 -19.69 27.68 7.93
N VAL A 176 -20.74 28.06 7.21
CA VAL A 176 -20.73 29.07 6.15
C VAL A 176 -21.81 30.10 6.45
N VAL A 177 -21.47 31.38 6.42
CA VAL A 177 -22.42 32.49 6.52
C VAL A 177 -22.91 32.85 5.12
N LEU A 178 -24.22 33.00 4.97
CA LEU A 178 -24.84 33.48 3.74
C LEU A 178 -25.10 34.97 3.86
N TRP A 179 -24.60 35.74 2.90
CA TRP A 179 -24.90 37.17 2.80
C TRP A 179 -25.95 37.37 1.73
N VAL A 180 -27.08 37.95 2.12
CA VAL A 180 -28.13 38.44 1.23
C VAL A 180 -28.13 39.97 1.27
N PRO A 181 -28.67 40.67 0.26
CA PRO A 181 -28.77 42.12 0.30
C PRO A 181 -29.52 42.60 1.56
N SER A 182 -29.03 43.67 2.18
CA SER A 182 -29.82 44.50 3.09
C SER A 182 -30.35 45.65 2.25
N ASP A 183 -31.68 45.85 2.24
CA ASP A 183 -32.34 46.90 1.45
C ASP A 183 -31.76 48.31 1.68
#